data_AF-A0A927A1Q9-F1
#
_entry.id   AF-A0A927A1Q9-F1
#
_cell.length_a   1.000
_cell.length_b   1.000
_cell.length_c   1.000
_cell.angle_alpha   90.00
_cell.angle_beta   90.00
_cell.angle_gamma   90.00
#
_symmetry.space_group_name_H-M   'P 1'
#
loop_
_entity.id
_entity.type
_entity.pdbx_description
1 polymer ?
#
loop_
_entity_poly.entity_id
_entity_poly.type
_entity_poly.pdbx_seq_one_letter_code
_entity_poly.pdbx_strand_id
1 'polypeptide(L)'
;MELSVLALQAVNITLWALDKASGGALEKAGGDVLEFLTKRFQDKLKIKESDPKLLEATILSEAEWDKKFHEDLERLVNQYRQIQNSSVSQNTESGVNVNVTDNSGTVIGQQIGQQFFR
;
A
#
# COMPACT_ATOMS: atom_id res chain seq x y z
N MET A 1 0.29 -11.60 6.61
CA MET A 1 1.28 -11.76 5.52
C MET A 1 2.52 -12.41 6.12
N GLU A 2 3.29 -13.21 5.40
CA GLU A 2 4.56 -13.73 5.94
C GLU A 2 5.56 -12.59 6.13
N LEU A 3 6.33 -12.60 7.22
CA LEU A 3 7.24 -11.51 7.60
C LEU A 3 8.29 -11.19 6.53
N SER A 4 8.92 -12.21 5.96
CA SER A 4 9.91 -12.03 4.88
C SER A 4 9.27 -11.45 3.62
N VAL A 5 8.04 -11.84 3.31
CA VAL A 5 7.27 -11.32 2.17
C VAL A 5 6.83 -9.87 2.41
N LEU A 6 6.51 -9.53 3.66
CA LEU A 6 6.20 -8.16 4.08
C LEU A 6 7.43 -7.27 3.97
N ALA A 7 8.58 -7.71 4.50
CA ALA A 7 9.84 -6.97 4.46
C ALA A 7 10.30 -6.71 3.01
N LEU A 8 10.29 -7.75 2.16
CA LEU A 8 10.65 -7.63 0.74
C LEU A 8 9.73 -6.64 0.00
N GLN A 9 8.42 -6.71 0.25
CA GLN A 9 7.48 -5.77 -0.38
C GLN A 9 7.67 -4.34 0.11
N ALA A 10 7.87 -4.15 1.42
CA ALA A 10 8.15 -2.84 1.99
C ALA A 10 9.40 -2.21 1.36
N VAL A 11 10.48 -2.98 1.19
CA VAL A 11 11.70 -2.52 0.50
C VAL A 11 11.41 -2.11 -0.94
N ASN A 12 10.73 -2.95 -1.71
CA ASN A 12 10.41 -2.64 -3.11
C ASN A 12 9.56 -1.38 -3.26
N ILE A 13 8.55 -1.20 -2.39
CA ILE A 13 7.72 0.01 -2.38
C ILE A 13 8.56 1.24 -2.02
N THR A 14 9.44 1.10 -1.04
CA THR A 14 10.34 2.19 -0.59
C THR A 14 11.28 2.64 -1.69
N LEU A 15 11.93 1.69 -2.38
CA LEU A 15 12.82 1.98 -3.51
C LEU A 15 12.06 2.63 -4.67
N TRP A 16 10.87 2.13 -4.98
CA TRP A 16 10.01 2.73 -5.99
C TRP A 16 9.58 4.16 -5.61
N ALA A 17 9.22 4.39 -4.34
CA ALA A 17 8.82 5.71 -3.86
C ALA A 17 9.98 6.72 -3.83
N LEU A 18 11.22 6.25 -3.68
CA LEU A 18 12.42 7.08 -3.79
C LEU A 18 12.69 7.54 -5.23
N ASP A 19 12.38 6.70 -6.22
CA ASP A 19 12.53 7.01 -7.66
C ASP A 19 11.38 7.88 -8.20
N LYS A 20 10.17 7.74 -7.64
CA LYS A 20 8.98 8.45 -8.12
C LYS A 20 8.82 9.84 -7.51
N ALA A 21 8.54 10.82 -8.39
CA ALA A 21 8.47 12.24 -8.05
C ALA A 21 7.05 12.86 -8.13
N SER A 22 5.96 12.08 -8.12
CA SER A 22 4.62 12.62 -8.44
C SER A 22 3.55 12.29 -7.41
N GLY A 23 2.48 13.09 -7.39
CA GLY A 23 1.54 13.22 -6.27
C GLY A 23 0.25 12.37 -6.38
N GLY A 24 0.27 11.29 -7.16
CA GLY A 24 -0.84 10.35 -7.29
C GLY A 24 -1.11 9.54 -6.01
N ALA A 25 -2.26 8.86 -5.96
CA ALA A 25 -2.66 8.07 -4.79
C ALA A 25 -1.68 6.92 -4.50
N LEU A 26 -1.13 6.29 -5.55
CA LEU A 26 -0.13 5.23 -5.43
C LEU A 26 1.20 5.79 -4.92
N GLU A 27 1.64 6.93 -5.44
CA GLU A 27 2.85 7.59 -4.96
C GLU A 27 2.72 8.04 -3.51
N LYS A 28 1.55 8.56 -3.09
CA LYS A 28 1.29 8.87 -1.68
C LYS A 28 1.40 7.64 -0.80
N ALA A 29 0.72 6.55 -1.16
CA ALA A 29 0.80 5.31 -0.40
C ALA A 29 2.23 4.73 -0.34
N GLY A 30 3.01 4.85 -1.41
CA GLY A 30 4.43 4.48 -1.41
C GLY A 30 5.27 5.41 -0.53
N GLY A 31 4.96 6.71 -0.56
CA GLY A 31 5.54 7.73 0.30
C GLY A 31 5.23 7.52 1.78
N ASP A 32 4.03 7.07 2.13
CA ASP A 32 3.65 6.70 3.51
C ASP A 32 4.49 5.53 4.04
N VAL A 33 4.73 4.50 3.21
CA VAL A 33 5.64 3.39 3.57
C VAL A 33 7.07 3.90 3.76
N LEU A 34 7.57 4.71 2.82
CA LEU A 34 8.90 5.30 2.90
C LEU A 34 9.06 6.19 4.15
N GLU A 35 8.08 7.05 4.44
CA GLU A 35 8.10 7.95 5.59
C GLU A 35 8.06 7.16 6.90
N PHE A 36 7.18 6.16 6.99
CA PHE A 36 7.06 5.30 8.18
C PHE A 36 8.40 4.61 8.50
N LEU A 37 9.03 4.01 7.49
CA LEU A 37 10.32 3.36 7.65
C LEU A 37 11.43 4.36 7.94
N THR A 38 11.43 5.52 7.27
CA THR A 38 12.42 6.57 7.50
C THR A 38 12.35 7.09 8.94
N LYS A 39 11.14 7.32 9.47
CA LYS A 39 10.93 7.73 10.86
C LYS A 39 11.35 6.64 11.84
N ARG A 40 11.01 5.39 11.57
CA ARG A 40 11.36 4.27 12.46
C ARG A 40 12.87 4.04 12.54
N PHE A 41 13.55 4.13 11.41
CA PHE A 41 14.98 3.83 11.29
C PHE A 41 15.86 5.08 11.18
N GLN A 42 15.33 6.28 11.44
CA GLN A 42 16.07 7.54 11.25
C GLN A 42 17.43 7.57 11.96
N ASP A 43 17.50 6.95 13.15
CA ASP A 43 18.70 6.88 13.98
C ASP A 43 19.58 5.64 13.65
N LYS A 44 18.97 4.59 13.07
CA LYS A 44 19.62 3.29 12.85
C LYS A 44 20.15 3.11 11.42
N LEU A 45 19.48 3.70 10.43
CA LEU A 45 19.72 3.39 9.02
C LEU A 45 19.31 4.55 8.10
N LYS A 46 20.24 5.01 7.27
CA LYS A 46 19.95 5.98 6.22
C LYS A 46 19.32 5.29 5.02
N ILE A 47 18.00 5.15 5.01
CA ILE A 47 17.26 4.40 3.99
C ILE A 47 17.63 4.77 2.54
N LYS A 48 17.88 6.05 2.26
CA LYS A 48 18.26 6.54 0.92
C LYS A 48 19.63 6.03 0.42
N GLU A 49 20.51 5.67 1.32
CA GLU A 49 21.89 5.23 1.04
C GLU A 49 22.10 3.74 1.39
N SER A 50 21.04 3.07 1.85
CA SER A 50 21.13 1.71 2.38
C SER A 50 21.01 0.66 1.29
N ASP A 51 21.79 -0.41 1.44
CA ASP A 51 21.65 -1.59 0.58
C ASP A 51 20.24 -2.20 0.76
N PRO A 52 19.53 -2.57 -0.32
CA PRO A 52 18.20 -3.14 -0.25
C PRO A 52 18.12 -4.39 0.64
N LYS A 53 19.15 -5.25 0.64
CA LYS A 53 19.17 -6.46 1.47
C LYS A 53 19.38 -6.13 2.94
N LEU A 54 20.18 -5.12 3.23
CA LEU A 54 20.37 -4.64 4.60
C LEU A 54 19.07 -4.02 5.14
N LEU A 55 18.36 -3.26 4.30
CA LEU A 55 17.07 -2.70 4.66
C LEU A 55 16.02 -3.80 4.89
N GLU A 56 15.97 -4.82 4.03
CA GLU A 56 15.08 -5.98 4.20
C GLU A 56 15.34 -6.69 5.53
N ALA A 57 16.60 -7.03 5.83
CA ALA A 57 16.97 -7.71 7.06
C ALA A 57 16.66 -6.87 8.32
N THR A 58 16.83 -5.55 8.21
CA THR A 58 16.52 -4.61 9.30
C THR A 58 15.01 -4.55 9.56
N ILE A 59 14.20 -4.46 8.50
CA ILE A 59 12.74 -4.45 8.59
C ILE A 59 12.24 -5.79 9.14
N LEU A 60 12.77 -6.90 8.65
CA LEU A 60 12.44 -8.25 9.11
C LEU A 60 12.69 -8.38 10.62
N SER A 61 13.91 -8.04 11.05
CA SER A 61 14.29 -8.10 12.46
C SER A 61 13.38 -7.23 13.32
N GLU A 62 13.11 -5.99 12.92
CA GLU A 62 12.25 -5.08 13.70
C GLU A 62 10.80 -5.60 13.77
N ALA A 63 10.27 -6.19 12.69
CA ALA A 63 8.92 -6.76 12.65
C ALA A 63 8.78 -8.07 13.45
N GLU A 64 9.87 -8.81 13.65
CA GLU A 64 9.90 -9.96 14.56
C GLU A 64 9.78 -9.53 16.03
N TRP A 65 10.42 -8.42 16.40
CA TRP A 65 10.49 -7.96 17.79
C TRP A 65 9.38 -6.98 18.18
N ASP A 66 8.87 -6.17 17.24
CA ASP A 66 7.84 -5.16 17.48
C ASP A 66 6.57 -5.48 16.68
N LYS A 67 5.61 -6.09 17.38
CA LYS A 67 4.32 -6.48 16.79
C LYS A 67 3.55 -5.28 16.23
N LYS A 68 3.63 -4.12 16.89
CA LYS A 68 2.92 -2.92 16.43
C LYS A 68 3.52 -2.40 15.13
N PHE A 69 4.86 -2.37 15.04
CA PHE A 69 5.57 -2.07 13.80
C PHE A 69 5.17 -3.01 12.66
N HIS A 70 5.09 -4.32 12.93
CA HIS A 70 4.59 -5.29 11.95
C HIS A 70 3.16 -4.96 11.50
N GLU A 71 2.21 -4.78 12.41
CA GLU A 71 0.81 -4.50 12.08
C GLU A 71 0.64 -3.19 11.28
N ASP A 72 1.33 -2.12 11.69
CA ASP A 72 1.33 -0.85 10.97
C ASP A 72 1.97 -0.98 9.57
N LEU A 73 3.09 -1.70 9.45
CA LEU A 73 3.76 -1.92 8.17
C LEU A 73 2.90 -2.77 7.22
N GLU A 74 2.29 -3.85 7.71
CA GLU A 74 1.39 -4.70 6.93
C GLU A 74 0.20 -3.90 6.41
N ARG A 75 -0.38 -3.05 7.25
CA ARG A 75 -1.49 -2.17 6.85
C ARG A 75 -1.07 -1.25 5.70
N LEU A 76 0.08 -0.58 5.81
CA LEU A 76 0.57 0.34 4.77
C LEU A 76 0.86 -0.40 3.45
N VAL A 77 1.53 -1.55 3.52
CA VAL A 77 1.80 -2.39 2.33
C VAL A 77 0.51 -2.88 1.69
N ASN A 78 -0.49 -3.29 2.47
CA ASN A 78 -1.79 -3.69 1.94
C ASN A 78 -2.54 -2.53 1.30
N GLN A 79 -2.48 -1.32 1.87
CA GLN A 79 -3.07 -0.13 1.26
C GLN A 79 -2.43 0.19 -0.09
N TYR A 80 -1.10 0.15 -0.17
CA TYR A 80 -0.38 0.32 -1.44
C TYR A 80 -0.82 -0.69 -2.49
N ARG A 81 -0.86 -1.99 -2.13
CA ARG A 81 -1.30 -3.06 -3.05
C ARG A 81 -2.74 -2.89 -3.51
N GLN A 82 -3.65 -2.49 -2.61
CA GLN A 82 -5.04 -2.24 -2.98
C GLN A 82 -5.17 -1.11 -4.00
N ILE A 83 -4.43 -0.02 -3.83
CA ILE A 83 -4.41 1.09 -4.78
C ILE A 83 -3.80 0.63 -6.10
N GLN A 84 -2.66 -0.06 -6.06
CA GLN A 84 -1.99 -0.59 -7.25
C GLN A 84 -2.92 -1.50 -8.06
N ASN A 85 -3.60 -2.44 -7.40
CA ASN A 85 -4.53 -3.37 -8.05
C ASN A 85 -5.80 -2.67 -8.55
N SER A 86 -6.32 -1.67 -7.82
CA SER A 86 -7.49 -0.89 -8.26
C SER A 86 -7.19 -0.05 -9.49
N SER A 87 -5.99 0.54 -9.59
CA SER A 87 -5.54 1.25 -10.78
C SER A 87 -5.37 0.33 -11.99
N VAL A 88 -4.99 -0.94 -11.78
CA VAL A 88 -4.90 -1.95 -12.84
C VAL A 88 -6.28 -2.44 -13.28
N SER A 89 -7.22 -2.62 -12.33
CA SER A 89 -8.59 -3.07 -12.65
C SER A 89 -9.41 -2.02 -13.40
N GLN A 90 -9.13 -0.73 -13.20
CA GLN A 90 -9.79 0.35 -13.95
C GLN A 90 -9.40 0.43 -15.44
N ASN A 91 -8.29 -0.19 -15.84
CA ASN A 91 -7.85 -0.14 -17.24
C ASN A 91 -8.35 -1.30 -18.11
N THR A 92 -9.18 -2.21 -17.57
CA THR A 92 -9.69 -3.37 -18.32
C THR A 92 -11.21 -3.37 -18.50
N GLU A 93 -11.96 -2.40 -17.96
CA GLU A 93 -13.41 -2.38 -18.12
C GLU A 93 -13.88 -0.99 -18.54
N SER A 94 -14.31 -0.90 -19.80
CA SER A 94 -15.19 0.18 -20.23
C SER A 94 -16.37 0.28 -19.27
N GLY A 95 -16.40 1.36 -18.50
CA GLY A 95 -17.59 1.86 -17.82
C GLY A 95 -17.97 1.14 -16.53
N VAL A 96 -17.28 1.42 -15.43
CA VAL A 96 -17.89 1.35 -14.10
C VAL A 96 -17.24 2.34 -13.14
N ASN A 97 -18.10 3.16 -12.54
CA ASN A 97 -17.84 4.25 -11.62
C ASN A 97 -17.21 3.74 -10.31
N VAL A 98 -16.05 4.28 -9.95
CA VAL A 98 -15.33 3.93 -8.72
C VAL A 98 -16.07 4.53 -7.51
N ASN A 99 -16.87 3.71 -6.82
CA ASN A 99 -17.40 4.08 -5.52
C ASN A 99 -16.36 3.75 -4.44
N VAL A 100 -15.58 4.75 -4.06
CA VAL A 100 -14.70 4.72 -2.89
C VAL A 100 -15.57 4.54 -1.64
N THR A 101 -15.53 3.36 -1.05
CA THR A 101 -16.20 3.09 0.23
C THR A 101 -15.20 3.33 1.35
N ASP A 102 -15.27 4.52 1.96
CA ASP A 102 -14.83 4.75 3.34
C ASP A 102 -16.08 4.99 4.20
N ASN A 103 -16.10 4.43 5.40
CA ASN A 103 -17.31 4.03 6.13
C ASN A 103 -18.15 5.21 6.66
N SER A 104 -19.45 5.24 6.38
CA SER A 104 -20.54 5.51 7.35
C SER A 104 -21.91 5.43 6.67
N GLY A 105 -22.86 4.79 7.34
CA GLY A 105 -24.11 4.29 6.76
C GLY A 105 -24.89 5.28 5.90
N THR A 106 -25.17 4.88 4.66
CA THR A 106 -26.40 5.18 3.91
C THR A 106 -26.47 4.18 2.75
N VAL A 107 -27.28 3.13 2.92
CA VAL A 107 -27.74 2.27 1.83
C VAL A 107 -28.81 3.03 1.05
N ILE A 108 -28.45 3.70 -0.05
CA ILE A 108 -29.44 4.20 -1.01
C ILE A 108 -28.95 3.95 -2.43
N GLY A 109 -29.68 3.09 -3.15
CA GLY A 109 -29.89 3.28 -4.59
C GLY A 109 -29.42 2.19 -5.56
N GLN A 110 -29.43 0.91 -5.20
CA GLN A 110 -29.33 -0.16 -6.21
C GLN A 110 -30.75 -0.59 -6.61
N GLN A 111 -31.38 0.16 -7.52
CA GLN A 111 -32.60 -0.27 -8.20
C GLN A 111 -32.27 -0.57 -9.66
N ILE A 112 -31.77 -1.79 -9.89
CA ILE A 112 -31.66 -2.36 -11.24
C ILE A 112 -33.08 -2.78 -11.62
N GLY A 113 -33.79 -1.88 -12.31
CA GLY A 113 -35.13 -2.12 -12.82
C GLY A 113 -35.12 -3.14 -13.95
N GLN A 114 -35.53 -4.37 -13.62
CA GLN A 114 -36.33 -5.31 -14.40
C GLN A 114 -36.25 -5.27 -15.94
N GLN A 115 -35.65 -6.33 -16.48
CA GLN A 115 -36.26 -7.26 -17.44
C GLN A 115 -37.43 -6.74 -18.30
N PHE A 116 -37.25 -6.58 -19.61
CA PHE A 116 -38.33 -6.86 -20.56
C PHE A 116 -37.79 -7.55 -21.81
N PHE A 117 -38.24 -8.79 -21.97
CA PHE A 117 -38.27 -9.54 -23.23
C PHE A 117 -39.22 -8.83 -24.21
N ARG A 118 -38.81 -8.69 -25.47
CA ARG A 118 -39.55 -9.08 -26.69
C ARG A 118 -38.72 -8.81 -27.93
#